data_AF-A0A9D4P8S2-F1
#
_entry.id   AF-A0A9D4P8S2-F1
#
_cell.length_a   1.000
_cell.length_b   1.000
_cell.length_c   1.000
_cell.angle_alpha   90.00
_cell.angle_beta   90.00
_cell.angle_gamma   90.00
#
_symmetry.space_group_name_H-M   'P 1'
#
loop_
_entity.id
_entity.type
_entity.pdbx_description
1 polymer ?
#
loop_
_entity_poly.entity_id
_entity_poly.type
_entity_poly.pdbx_seq_one_letter_code
_entity_poly.pdbx_strand_id
1 'polypeptide(L)'
;MYARRTTFQIVMLAAPPTSRLLTVLFRVHVHWLNGPLLALLFPVLNTRLLPLEQEVYWVQHTLMLAVPCYLMRLGGVFSTEPLADLSWVLLSLALQYLYHFLILQALALVTEVNLNSMLCPAVSDPFYGPHYRLWALAHQFLLVLVAGKLYTAVAAWMLRVTRLRICCSTDHKHSS
;
A
#
# COMPACT_ATOMS: atom_id res chain seq x y z
N MET A 1 8.18 -8.90 -5.07
CA MET A 1 6.83 -8.48 -4.63
C MET A 1 6.59 -6.95 -4.72
N TYR A 2 7.62 -6.11 -4.78
CA TYR A 2 7.47 -4.64 -4.92
C TYR A 2 6.96 -4.18 -6.28
N ALA A 3 7.31 -4.90 -7.36
CA ALA A 3 6.95 -4.54 -8.73
C ALA A 3 5.43 -4.35 -8.96
N ARG A 4 4.58 -5.19 -8.34
CA ARG A 4 3.12 -5.12 -8.54
C ARG A 4 2.51 -3.79 -8.08
N ARG A 5 2.98 -3.27 -6.94
CA ARG A 5 2.42 -2.03 -6.35
C ARG A 5 2.82 -0.81 -7.16
N THR A 6 4.05 -0.77 -7.67
CA THR A 6 4.51 0.26 -8.60
C THR A 6 3.80 0.17 -9.95
N THR A 7 3.52 -1.04 -10.46
CA THR A 7 2.76 -1.20 -11.72
C THR A 7 1.36 -0.61 -11.61
N PHE A 8 0.63 -0.85 -10.52
CA PHE A 8 -0.69 -0.23 -10.31
C PHE A 8 -0.61 1.30 -10.28
N GLN A 9 0.40 1.86 -9.62
CA GLN A 9 0.61 3.31 -9.58
C GLN A 9 0.94 3.90 -10.95
N ILE A 10 1.77 3.21 -11.74
CA ILE A 10 2.10 3.64 -13.11
C ILE A 10 0.84 3.62 -13.99
N VAL A 11 0.04 2.56 -13.91
CA VAL A 11 -1.25 2.48 -14.65
C VAL A 11 -2.17 3.63 -14.23
N MET A 12 -2.27 3.93 -12.93
CA MET A 12 -3.10 5.03 -12.43
C MET A 12 -2.63 6.41 -12.89
N LEU A 13 -1.31 6.61 -13.00
CA LEU A 13 -0.71 7.86 -13.45
C LEU A 13 -0.79 8.04 -14.96
N ALA A 14 -0.72 6.94 -15.73
CA ALA A 14 -0.70 6.97 -17.19
C ALA A 14 -2.10 6.91 -17.82
N ALA A 15 -3.08 6.30 -17.16
CA ALA A 15 -4.43 6.15 -17.70
C ALA A 15 -5.24 7.45 -17.59
N PRO A 16 -6.09 7.77 -18.60
CA PRO A 16 -7.00 8.90 -18.50
C PRO A 16 -7.98 8.71 -17.32
N PRO A 17 -8.26 9.77 -16.53
CA PRO A 17 -9.05 9.67 -15.30
C PRO A 17 -10.56 9.62 -15.54
N THR A 18 -11.00 8.76 -16.46
CA THR A 18 -12.40 8.69 -16.92
C THR A 18 -13.10 7.37 -16.59
N SER A 19 -12.38 6.33 -16.17
CA SER A 19 -12.95 4.99 -15.98
C SER A 19 -13.29 4.66 -14.52
N ARG A 20 -14.44 3.99 -14.29
CA ARG A 20 -14.80 3.41 -12.97
C ARG A 20 -13.80 2.36 -12.51
N LEU A 21 -13.16 1.65 -13.44
CA LEU A 21 -12.13 0.68 -13.14
C LEU A 21 -10.96 1.31 -12.38
N LEU A 22 -10.58 2.54 -12.73
CA LEU A 22 -9.51 3.26 -12.04
C LEU A 22 -9.84 3.51 -10.57
N THR A 23 -11.10 3.85 -10.26
CA THR A 23 -11.56 4.00 -8.87
C THR A 23 -11.49 2.68 -8.10
N VAL A 24 -11.90 1.57 -8.71
CA VAL A 24 -11.81 0.23 -8.09
C VAL A 24 -10.35 -0.11 -7.79
N LEU A 25 -9.47 0.02 -8.79
CA LEU A 25 -8.05 -0.23 -8.64
C LEU A 25 -7.44 0.66 -7.56
N PHE A 26 -7.81 1.93 -7.52
CA PHE A 26 -7.29 2.89 -6.55
C PHE A 26 -7.69 2.52 -5.13
N ARG A 27 -8.96 2.20 -4.88
CA ARG A 27 -9.45 1.81 -3.55
C ARG A 27 -8.78 0.53 -3.05
N VAL A 28 -8.67 -0.48 -3.92
CA VAL A 28 -7.96 -1.73 -3.58
C VAL A 28 -6.48 -1.45 -3.30
N HIS A 29 -5.83 -0.62 -4.11
CA HIS A 29 -4.43 -0.26 -3.94
C HIS A 29 -4.15 0.43 -2.61
N VAL A 30 -5.03 1.33 -2.15
CA VAL A 30 -4.90 2.00 -0.84
C VAL A 30 -4.87 0.99 0.31
N HIS A 31 -5.70 -0.06 0.27
CA HIS A 31 -5.71 -1.11 1.29
C HIS A 31 -4.51 -2.08 1.18
N TRP A 32 -3.79 -2.06 0.07
CA TRP A 32 -2.54 -2.79 -0.13
C TRP A 32 -1.28 -1.93 0.15
N LEU A 33 -1.41 -0.80 0.84
CA LEU A 33 -0.26 0.03 1.26
C LEU A 33 0.42 -0.47 2.54
N ASN A 34 -0.06 -1.57 3.13
CA ASN A 34 0.54 -2.17 4.32
C ASN A 34 2.01 -2.59 4.11
N GLY A 35 2.35 -3.08 2.91
CA GLY A 35 3.72 -3.49 2.55
C GLY A 35 4.73 -2.34 2.60
N PRO A 36 4.51 -1.23 1.86
CA PRO A 36 5.43 -0.10 1.91
C PRO A 36 5.53 0.56 3.29
N LEU A 37 4.42 0.59 4.04
CA LEU A 37 4.42 1.08 5.41
C LEU A 37 5.34 0.25 6.31
N LEU A 38 5.18 -1.09 6.30
CA LEU A 38 6.04 -1.98 7.09
C LEU A 38 7.51 -1.92 6.66
N ALA A 39 7.78 -1.77 5.37
CA ALA A 39 9.15 -1.66 4.87
C ALA A 39 9.87 -0.38 5.35
N LEU A 40 9.15 0.73 5.52
CA LEU A 40 9.74 1.93 6.10
C LEU A 40 9.92 1.84 7.63
N LEU A 41 9.02 1.13 8.32
CA LEU A 41 9.10 0.93 9.78
C LEU A 41 10.15 -0.12 10.18
N PHE A 42 10.27 -1.18 9.39
CA PHE A 42 11.15 -2.32 9.63
C PHE A 42 11.98 -2.58 8.37
N PRO A 43 13.00 -1.73 8.11
CA PRO A 43 13.76 -1.80 6.88
C PRO A 43 14.64 -3.06 6.84
N VAL A 44 14.55 -3.80 5.74
CA VAL A 44 15.36 -4.99 5.47
C VAL A 44 16.40 -4.63 4.40
N LEU A 45 17.55 -4.13 4.87
CA LEU A 45 18.65 -3.64 4.01
C LEU A 45 19.81 -4.63 3.89
N ASN A 46 19.83 -5.67 4.71
CA ASN A 46 20.93 -6.64 4.83
C ASN A 46 21.18 -7.48 3.56
N THR A 47 20.22 -7.51 2.62
CA THR A 47 20.35 -8.21 1.34
C THR A 47 20.62 -7.27 0.17
N ARG A 48 20.80 -5.96 0.43
CA ARG A 48 21.06 -4.92 -0.57
C ARG A 48 22.55 -4.60 -0.61
N LEU A 49 23.27 -5.27 -1.49
CA LEU A 49 24.74 -5.26 -1.55
C LEU A 49 25.28 -4.43 -2.72
N LEU A 50 24.47 -4.16 -3.75
CA LEU A 50 24.91 -3.40 -4.90
C LEU A 50 24.79 -1.88 -4.64
N PRO A 51 25.63 -1.05 -5.30
CA PRO A 51 25.52 0.39 -5.17
C PRO A 51 24.12 0.88 -5.55
N LEU A 52 23.61 1.86 -4.81
CA LEU A 52 22.30 2.49 -4.96
C LEU A 52 21.07 1.62 -4.64
N GLU A 53 21.22 0.35 -4.27
CA GLU A 53 20.06 -0.48 -3.93
C GLU A 53 19.31 0.02 -2.69
N GLN A 54 20.04 0.52 -1.68
CA GLN A 54 19.45 1.08 -0.47
C GLN A 54 18.78 2.43 -0.75
N GLU A 55 19.40 3.28 -1.56
CA GLU A 55 18.81 4.57 -1.95
C GLU A 55 17.50 4.36 -2.73
N VAL A 56 17.54 3.47 -3.73
CA VAL A 56 16.34 3.09 -4.50
C VAL A 56 15.28 2.48 -3.59
N TYR A 57 15.66 1.67 -2.60
CA TYR A 57 14.73 1.14 -1.62
C TYR A 57 13.98 2.26 -0.89
N TRP A 58 14.69 3.22 -0.31
CA TRP A 58 14.07 4.31 0.43
C TRP A 58 13.17 5.19 -0.45
N VAL A 59 13.67 5.56 -1.62
CA VAL A 59 12.92 6.39 -2.59
C VAL A 59 11.66 5.66 -3.05
N GLN A 60 11.78 4.38 -3.44
CA GLN A 60 10.65 3.60 -3.95
C GLN A 60 9.56 3.44 -2.89
N HIS A 61 9.93 3.13 -1.65
CA HIS A 61 8.96 2.94 -0.56
C HIS A 61 8.27 4.23 -0.15
N THR A 62 9.02 5.33 -0.14
CA THR A 62 8.46 6.66 0.11
C THR A 62 7.48 7.06 -0.99
N LEU A 63 7.86 6.87 -2.27
CA LEU A 63 6.99 7.18 -3.41
C LEU A 63 5.72 6.32 -3.42
N MET A 64 5.82 5.05 -3.01
CA MET A 64 4.65 4.18 -2.90
C MET A 64 3.59 4.72 -1.93
N LEU A 65 3.98 5.50 -0.91
CA LEU A 65 3.06 6.19 0.00
C LEU A 65 2.74 7.63 -0.44
N ALA A 66 3.65 8.33 -1.11
CA ALA A 66 3.42 9.70 -1.55
C ALA A 66 2.44 9.79 -2.73
N VAL A 67 2.57 8.89 -3.72
CA VAL A 67 1.77 8.92 -4.96
C VAL A 67 0.27 8.79 -4.68
N PRO A 68 -0.23 7.83 -3.87
CA PRO A 68 -1.67 7.74 -3.62
C PRO A 68 -2.21 8.98 -2.90
N CYS A 69 -1.42 9.62 -2.03
CA CYS A 69 -1.80 10.87 -1.36
C CYS A 69 -1.93 12.03 -2.38
N TYR A 70 -0.98 12.11 -3.33
CA TYR A 70 -1.07 13.05 -4.44
C TYR A 70 -2.30 12.80 -5.31
N LEU A 71 -2.60 11.54 -5.65
CA LEU A 71 -3.80 11.19 -6.42
C LEU A 71 -5.09 11.57 -5.67
N MET A 72 -5.16 11.36 -4.35
CA MET A 72 -6.29 11.84 -3.53
C MET A 72 -6.46 13.36 -3.58
N ARG A 73 -5.36 14.11 -3.69
CA ARG A 73 -5.40 15.58 -3.83
C ARG A 73 -6.07 16.01 -5.14
N LEU A 74 -5.80 15.29 -6.24
CA LEU A 74 -6.41 15.55 -7.54
C LEU A 74 -7.94 15.32 -7.51
N GLY A 75 -8.39 14.37 -6.70
CA GLY A 75 -9.81 14.06 -6.53
C GLY A 75 -10.41 13.31 -7.73
N GLY A 76 -11.74 13.41 -7.89
CA GLY A 76 -12.46 12.71 -8.96
C GLY A 76 -12.43 11.19 -8.80
N VAL A 77 -11.87 10.48 -9.79
CA VAL A 77 -11.79 9.01 -9.81
C VAL A 77 -10.91 8.42 -8.71
N PHE A 78 -9.97 9.20 -8.17
CA PHE A 78 -9.09 8.82 -7.06
C PHE A 78 -9.72 9.13 -5.69
N SER A 79 -10.97 8.70 -5.51
CA SER A 79 -11.71 8.86 -4.26
C SER A 79 -11.70 7.59 -3.43
N THR A 80 -11.47 7.73 -2.14
CA THR A 80 -11.60 6.65 -1.14
C THR A 80 -13.04 6.56 -0.66
N GLU A 81 -13.42 5.37 -0.20
CA GLU A 81 -14.68 5.14 0.50
C GLU A 81 -14.71 5.84 1.88
N PRO A 82 -15.89 6.02 2.49
CA PRO A 82 -16.01 6.53 3.86
C PRO A 82 -15.21 5.68 4.87
N LEU A 83 -14.70 6.31 5.93
CA LEU A 83 -13.87 5.60 6.93
C LEU A 83 -14.62 4.46 7.63
N ALA A 84 -15.93 4.58 7.83
CA ALA A 84 -16.77 3.56 8.44
C ALA A 84 -17.12 2.39 7.49
N ASP A 85 -16.94 2.55 6.17
CA ASP A 85 -17.26 1.51 5.19
C ASP A 85 -16.12 0.50 5.09
N LEU A 86 -16.32 -0.72 5.60
CA LEU A 86 -15.31 -1.79 5.57
C LEU A 86 -15.38 -2.68 4.33
N SER A 87 -16.34 -2.47 3.41
CA SER A 87 -16.54 -3.35 2.24
C SER A 87 -15.28 -3.45 1.36
N TRP A 88 -14.65 -2.32 1.08
CA TRP A 88 -13.42 -2.23 0.28
C TRP A 88 -12.22 -2.88 0.96
N VAL A 89 -12.19 -2.84 2.28
CA VAL A 89 -11.14 -3.50 3.08
C VAL A 89 -11.26 -5.01 2.95
N LEU A 90 -12.46 -5.54 3.14
CA LEU A 90 -12.76 -6.98 3.03
C LEU A 90 -12.53 -7.48 1.60
N LEU A 91 -12.95 -6.72 0.59
CA LEU A 91 -12.68 -7.05 -0.82
C LEU A 91 -11.17 -7.12 -1.09
N SER A 92 -10.41 -6.12 -0.64
CA SER A 92 -8.96 -6.05 -0.84
C SER A 92 -8.25 -7.19 -0.14
N LEU A 93 -8.71 -7.56 1.06
CA LEU A 93 -8.20 -8.71 1.79
C LEU A 93 -8.50 -10.03 1.05
N ALA A 94 -9.73 -10.22 0.57
CA ALA A 94 -10.12 -11.42 -0.16
C ALA A 94 -9.28 -11.59 -1.44
N LEU A 95 -9.14 -10.52 -2.22
CA LEU A 95 -8.27 -10.49 -3.42
C LEU A 95 -6.82 -10.79 -3.06
N GLN A 96 -6.33 -10.27 -1.93
CA GLN A 96 -4.99 -10.56 -1.46
C GLN A 96 -4.82 -12.05 -1.13
N TYR A 97 -5.72 -12.64 -0.36
CA TYR A 97 -5.64 -14.07 -0.03
C TYR A 97 -5.77 -14.97 -1.25
N LEU A 98 -6.68 -14.67 -2.18
CA LEU A 98 -6.78 -15.39 -3.45
C LEU A 98 -5.46 -15.36 -4.22
N TYR A 99 -4.83 -14.19 -4.33
CA TYR A 99 -3.53 -14.08 -4.99
C TYR A 99 -2.43 -14.90 -4.29
N HIS A 100 -2.41 -14.91 -2.96
CA HIS A 100 -1.38 -15.66 -2.22
C HIS A 100 -1.59 -17.17 -2.32
N PHE A 101 -2.81 -17.66 -2.11
CA PHE A 101 -3.09 -19.09 -2.06
C PHE A 101 -3.27 -19.74 -3.43
N LEU A 102 -3.74 -19.02 -4.44
CA LEU A 102 -3.91 -19.59 -5.78
C LEU A 102 -2.67 -19.39 -6.65
N ILE A 103 -2.07 -18.20 -6.61
CA ILE A 103 -0.98 -17.85 -7.53
C ILE A 103 0.37 -18.07 -6.85
N LEU A 104 0.64 -17.40 -5.73
CA LEU A 104 1.96 -17.49 -5.10
C LEU A 104 2.26 -18.88 -4.54
N GLN A 105 1.29 -19.52 -3.88
CA GLN A 105 1.46 -20.87 -3.34
C GLN A 105 1.76 -21.87 -4.45
N ALA A 106 1.03 -21.82 -5.56
CA ALA A 106 1.25 -22.71 -6.70
C ALA A 106 2.66 -22.51 -7.29
N LEU A 107 3.04 -21.26 -7.56
CA LEU A 107 4.38 -20.94 -8.05
C LEU A 107 5.47 -21.36 -7.07
N ALA A 108 5.28 -21.13 -5.78
CA ALA A 108 6.25 -21.50 -4.75
C ALA A 108 6.43 -23.02 -4.68
N LEU A 109 5.36 -23.81 -4.81
CA LEU A 109 5.45 -25.27 -4.85
C LEU A 109 6.15 -25.78 -6.11
N VAL A 110 5.92 -25.15 -7.27
CA VAL A 110 6.55 -25.56 -8.54
C VAL A 110 8.02 -25.17 -8.60
N THR A 111 8.37 -24.00 -8.08
CA THR A 111 9.73 -23.43 -8.18
C THR A 111 10.59 -23.72 -6.96
N GLU A 112 9.99 -24.24 -5.89
CA GLU A 112 10.61 -24.41 -4.57
C GLU A 112 11.18 -23.11 -3.96
N VAL A 113 10.81 -21.96 -4.51
CA VAL A 113 11.22 -20.64 -4.01
C VAL A 113 10.23 -20.18 -2.96
N ASN A 114 10.74 -19.76 -1.80
CA ASN A 114 9.93 -19.23 -0.70
C ASN A 114 9.43 -17.79 -0.97
N LEU A 115 8.68 -17.61 -2.06
CA LEU A 115 8.17 -16.34 -2.50
C LEU A 115 7.13 -15.82 -1.50
N ASN A 116 7.45 -14.71 -0.83
CA ASN A 116 6.60 -14.11 0.20
C ASN A 116 6.23 -15.09 1.33
N SER A 117 7.19 -15.89 1.77
CA SER A 117 7.03 -16.79 2.92
C SER A 117 5.91 -17.83 2.77
N MET A 118 5.52 -18.16 1.53
CA MET A 118 4.45 -19.12 1.27
C MET A 118 4.86 -20.55 1.65
N LEU A 119 6.15 -20.92 1.58
CA LEU A 119 6.62 -22.27 1.93
C LEU A 119 7.08 -22.38 3.39
N CYS A 120 7.83 -21.37 3.86
CA CYS A 120 8.36 -21.33 5.22
C CYS A 120 8.37 -19.88 5.76
N PRO A 121 8.36 -19.70 7.10
CA PRO A 121 8.39 -18.36 7.71
C PRO A 121 9.67 -17.61 7.35
N ALA A 122 9.60 -16.27 7.34
CA ALA A 122 10.79 -15.45 7.14
C ALA A 122 11.73 -15.56 8.36
N VAL A 123 13.05 -15.43 8.16
CA VAL A 123 14.07 -15.48 9.23
C VAL A 123 13.97 -14.29 10.22
N SER A 124 13.14 -13.30 9.91
CA SER A 124 12.84 -12.17 10.79
C SER A 124 11.45 -12.24 11.44
N ASP A 125 10.66 -13.28 11.18
CA ASP A 125 9.28 -13.39 11.67
C ASP A 125 9.25 -13.88 13.13
N PRO A 126 8.64 -13.15 14.09
CA PRO A 126 8.56 -13.61 15.48
C PRO A 126 7.72 -14.87 15.69
N PHE A 127 6.87 -15.27 14.72
CA PHE A 127 5.92 -16.38 14.85
C PHE A 127 6.35 -17.64 14.07
N TYR A 128 7.45 -18.26 14.50
CA TYR A 128 7.91 -19.53 13.94
C TYR A 128 7.03 -20.73 14.33
N GLY A 129 7.18 -21.81 13.56
CA GLY A 129 6.63 -23.13 13.88
C GLY A 129 5.51 -23.57 12.94
N PRO A 130 4.87 -24.72 13.21
CA PRO A 130 3.88 -25.33 12.32
C PRO A 130 2.68 -24.44 12.00
N HIS A 131 2.36 -23.49 12.89
CA HIS A 131 1.20 -22.61 12.77
C HIS A 131 1.53 -21.22 12.19
N TYR A 132 2.75 -20.99 11.69
CA TYR A 132 3.18 -19.66 11.21
C TYR A 132 2.22 -19.07 10.16
N ARG A 133 1.59 -19.90 9.31
CA ARG A 133 0.61 -19.44 8.32
C ARG A 133 -0.66 -18.87 8.96
N LEU A 134 -1.14 -19.46 10.06
CA LEU A 134 -2.31 -18.94 10.77
C LEU A 134 -2.01 -17.58 11.38
N TRP A 135 -0.81 -17.42 11.96
CA TRP A 135 -0.34 -16.14 12.47
C TRP A 135 -0.18 -15.11 11.36
N ALA A 136 0.38 -15.50 10.21
CA ALA A 136 0.49 -14.63 9.04
C ALA A 136 -0.87 -14.15 8.54
N LEU A 137 -1.89 -15.02 8.53
CA LEU A 137 -3.26 -14.65 8.17
C LEU A 137 -3.89 -13.71 9.20
N ALA A 138 -3.77 -14.01 10.50
CA ALA A 138 -4.31 -13.15 11.54
C ALA A 138 -3.65 -11.76 11.51
N HIS A 139 -2.32 -11.71 11.41
CA HIS A 139 -1.56 -10.48 11.27
C HIS A 139 -1.97 -9.70 10.01
N GLN A 140 -2.06 -10.38 8.85
CA GLN A 140 -2.42 -9.72 7.59
C GLN A 140 -3.86 -9.18 7.62
N PHE A 141 -4.79 -9.89 8.24
CA PHE A 141 -6.16 -9.43 8.46
C PHE A 141 -6.19 -8.12 9.24
N LEU A 142 -5.56 -8.10 10.41
CA LEU A 142 -5.51 -6.92 11.28
C LEU A 142 -4.80 -5.74 10.59
N LEU A 143 -3.69 -6.02 9.92
CA LEU A 143 -2.89 -4.99 9.27
C LEU A 143 -3.63 -4.34 8.09
N VAL A 144 -4.33 -5.11 7.26
CA VAL A 144 -5.13 -4.55 6.16
C VAL A 144 -6.31 -3.74 6.69
N LEU A 145 -6.96 -4.23 7.77
CA LEU A 145 -8.05 -3.50 8.42
C LEU A 145 -7.64 -2.11 8.91
N VAL A 146 -6.47 -2.02 9.54
CA VAL A 146 -6.02 -0.78 10.18
C VAL A 146 -5.25 0.11 9.21
N ALA A 147 -4.27 -0.45 8.49
CA ALA A 147 -3.29 0.36 7.75
C ALA A 147 -3.93 1.19 6.62
N GLY A 148 -4.84 0.59 5.84
CA GLY A 148 -5.51 1.30 4.75
C GLY A 148 -6.36 2.45 5.26
N LYS A 149 -7.17 2.21 6.30
CA LYS A 149 -8.02 3.24 6.93
C LYS A 149 -7.20 4.33 7.61
N LEU A 150 -6.15 3.96 8.35
CA LEU A 150 -5.25 4.91 8.98
C LEU A 150 -4.57 5.79 7.92
N TYR A 151 -4.07 5.19 6.84
CA TYR A 151 -3.49 5.92 5.72
C TYR A 151 -4.48 6.91 5.12
N THR A 152 -5.72 6.50 4.82
CA THR A 152 -6.76 7.40 4.31
C THR A 152 -7.07 8.54 5.27
N ALA A 153 -7.17 8.26 6.58
CA ALA A 153 -7.44 9.28 7.59
C ALA A 153 -6.31 10.32 7.67
N VAL A 154 -5.05 9.86 7.71
CA VAL A 154 -3.86 10.72 7.75
C VAL A 154 -3.75 11.54 6.47
N ALA A 155 -3.91 10.92 5.29
CA ALA A 155 -3.89 11.63 4.02
C ALA A 155 -4.99 12.68 3.93
N ALA A 156 -6.22 12.35 4.32
CA ALA A 156 -7.33 13.30 4.34
C ALA A 156 -7.06 14.47 5.30
N TRP A 157 -6.52 14.20 6.48
CA TRP A 157 -6.12 15.24 7.43
C TRP A 157 -5.04 16.16 6.86
N MET A 158 -3.96 15.60 6.29
CA MET A 158 -2.88 16.37 5.66
C MET A 158 -3.40 17.27 4.54
N LEU A 159 -4.28 16.76 3.69
CA LEU A 159 -4.86 17.50 2.58
C LEU A 159 -5.79 18.63 3.08
N ARG A 160 -6.55 18.40 4.14
CA ARG A 160 -7.39 19.44 4.78
C ARG A 160 -6.52 20.56 5.36
N VAL A 161 -5.50 20.23 6.14
CA VAL A 161 -4.58 21.22 6.73
C VAL A 161 -3.87 22.03 5.65
N THR A 162 -3.42 21.38 4.58
CA THR A 162 -2.72 22.07 3.48
C THR A 162 -3.67 22.99 2.70
N ARG A 163 -4.93 22.58 2.44
CA ARG A 163 -5.93 23.45 1.79
C ARG A 163 -6.27 24.67 2.65
N LEU A 164 -6.46 24.49 3.96
CA LEU A 164 -6.73 25.60 4.89
C LEU A 164 -5.57 26.61 4.91
N ARG A 165 -4.33 26.13 4.88
CA ARG A 165 -3.14 27.00 4.81
C ARG A 165 -3.03 27.79 3.51
N ILE A 166 -3.42 27.22 2.37
CA ILE A 166 -3.40 27.93 1.08
C ILE A 166 -4.43 29.07 1.06
N CYS A 167 -5.67 28.83 1.51
CA CYS A 167 -6.69 29.89 1.60
C CYS A 167 -6.25 31.04 2.52
N CYS A 168 -5.70 30.72 3.69
CA CYS A 168 -5.25 31.75 4.63
C CYS A 168 -4.02 32.53 4.11
N SER A 169 -3.14 31.89 3.33
CA SER A 169 -2.00 32.56 2.70
C SER A 169 -2.38 33.44 1.50
N THR A 170 -3.51 33.16 0.82
CA THR A 170 -3.97 33.99 -0.31
C THR A 170 -4.67 35.26 0.16
N ASP A 171 -5.39 35.24 1.29
CA ASP A 171 -6.05 36.44 1.82
C ASP A 171 -5.05 37.52 2.28
N HIS A 172 -3.86 37.10 2.73
CA HIS A 172 -2.80 38.04 3.13
C HIS A 172 -2.07 38.72 1.96
N LYS A 173 -2.21 38.23 0.72
CA LYS A 173 -1.56 38.82 -0.48
C LYS A 173 -2.49 39.75 -1.28
N HIS A 174 -3.74 39.89 -0.89
CA HIS A 174 -4.71 40.81 -1.53
C HIS A 174 -5.15 41.97 -0.63
N SER A 175 -4.53 42.11 0.55
CA SER A 175 -4.82 43.15 1.53
C SER A 175 -3.65 44.13 1.77
N SER A 176 -2.67 44.15 0.87
CA SER A 176 -1.51 45.06 0.88
C SER A 176 -1.39 45.83 -0.42
#